data_AF-A0AA39I2B3-F1
#
_entry.id   AF-A0AA39I2B3-F1
#
_cell.length_a   1.000
_cell.length_b   1.000
_cell.length_c   1.000
_cell.angle_alpha   90.00
_cell.angle_beta   90.00
_cell.angle_gamma   90.00
#
_symmetry.space_group_name_H-M   'P 1'
#
loop_
_entity.id
_entity.type
_entity.pdbx_description
1 polymer ?
#
loop_
_entity_poly.entity_id
_entity_poly.type
_entity_poly.pdbx_seq_one_letter_code
_entity_poly.pdbx_strand_id
1 'polypeptide(L)'
;MSDVPDYEREEYSAQGFVNEYLDRRISAEGMMWWQRPDRAYEPQPAHNALYEVCRIFEERNAQELSMLVRILLNGDDHTQFTYNRYVEVVDTMHKNQDEGTVQMPYGRLVALMAFAGQVSLKLIRNNCPQAVTDIAVYTGRYLERAIRQQWPIANRSWTGFVQMSRVIIQRHIVNRERERVAEKRRQLLFGATALCAALGVGIYAWKFFT
;
A
#
# COMPACT_ATOMS: atom_id res chain seq x y z
N MET A 1 -18.24 -25.46 20.64
CA MET A 1 -18.67 -24.60 19.51
C MET A 1 -17.52 -24.62 18.54
N SER A 2 -17.70 -25.17 17.34
CA SER A 2 -16.66 -25.14 16.30
C SER A 2 -16.46 -23.68 15.91
N ASP A 3 -15.40 -23.06 16.42
CA ASP A 3 -15.04 -21.68 16.14
C ASP A 3 -14.60 -21.65 14.67
N VAL A 4 -15.50 -21.21 13.79
CA VAL A 4 -15.21 -21.10 12.36
C VAL A 4 -14.00 -20.17 12.22
N PRO A 5 -12.93 -20.59 11.49
CA PRO A 5 -11.77 -19.74 11.30
C PRO A 5 -12.16 -18.36 10.78
N ASP A 6 -11.52 -17.30 11.27
CA ASP A 6 -11.98 -15.94 10.97
C ASP A 6 -11.93 -15.59 9.47
N TYR A 7 -11.05 -16.21 8.70
CA TYR A 7 -10.96 -16.07 7.25
C TYR A 7 -12.08 -16.77 6.45
N GLU A 8 -12.94 -17.56 7.11
CA GLU A 8 -14.14 -18.16 6.52
C GLU A 8 -15.41 -17.36 6.82
N ARG A 9 -15.34 -16.38 7.72
CA ARG A 9 -16.49 -15.54 8.07
C ARG A 9 -16.79 -14.54 6.95
N GLU A 10 -18.06 -14.30 6.66
CA GLU A 10 -18.48 -13.47 5.52
C GLU A 10 -18.03 -12.01 5.64
N GLU A 11 -18.02 -11.47 6.87
CA GLU A 11 -17.52 -10.13 7.17
C GLU A 11 -16.02 -9.96 6.86
N TYR A 12 -15.30 -11.07 6.66
CA TYR A 12 -13.89 -11.11 6.30
C TYR A 12 -13.65 -11.67 4.89
N SER A 13 -14.66 -11.61 4.02
CA SER A 13 -14.50 -12.00 2.62
C SER A 13 -13.38 -11.22 1.93
N ALA A 14 -12.52 -11.93 1.19
CA ALA A 14 -11.41 -11.31 0.48
C ALA A 14 -11.88 -10.24 -0.53
N GLN A 15 -13.04 -10.46 -1.16
CA GLN A 15 -13.67 -9.48 -2.04
C GLN A 15 -14.05 -8.19 -1.29
N GLY A 16 -14.59 -8.30 -0.08
CA GLY A 16 -14.90 -7.15 0.77
C GLY A 16 -13.66 -6.33 1.10
N PHE A 17 -12.57 -6.99 1.48
CA PHE A 17 -11.28 -6.34 1.72
C PHE A 17 -10.74 -5.60 0.49
N VAL A 18 -10.78 -6.24 -0.68
CA VAL A 18 -10.30 -5.65 -1.94
C VAL A 18 -11.12 -4.42 -2.30
N ASN A 19 -12.45 -4.55 -2.34
CA ASN A 19 -13.33 -3.44 -2.70
C ASN A 19 -13.14 -2.25 -1.76
N GLU A 20 -13.08 -2.52 -0.45
CA GLU A 20 -12.90 -1.49 0.57
C GLU A 20 -11.55 -0.78 0.44
N TYR A 21 -10.47 -1.55 0.24
CA TYR A 21 -9.15 -0.98 0.09
C TYR A 21 -9.03 -0.12 -1.16
N LEU A 22 -9.47 -0.63 -2.31
CA LEU A 22 -9.41 0.09 -3.58
C LEU A 22 -10.19 1.39 -3.52
N ASP A 23 -11.43 1.35 -3.02
CA ASP A 23 -12.26 2.53 -2.87
C ASP A 23 -11.62 3.59 -1.97
N ARG A 24 -11.15 3.19 -0.78
CA ARG A 24 -10.47 4.10 0.14
C ARG A 24 -9.20 4.68 -0.46
N ARG A 25 -8.43 3.85 -1.18
CA ARG A 25 -7.18 4.30 -1.81
C ARG A 25 -7.43 5.31 -2.92
N ILE A 26 -8.48 5.11 -3.73
CA ILE A 26 -8.91 6.04 -4.78
C ILE A 26 -9.43 7.35 -4.17
N SER A 27 -10.29 7.23 -3.16
CA SER A 27 -10.87 8.36 -2.43
C SER A 27 -9.82 9.23 -1.74
N ALA A 28 -8.72 8.62 -1.26
CA ALA A 28 -7.60 9.35 -0.65
C ALA A 28 -6.89 10.33 -1.61
N GLU A 29 -7.07 10.19 -2.92
CA GLU A 29 -6.54 11.10 -3.95
C GLU A 29 -7.62 12.08 -4.47
N GLY A 30 -8.78 12.15 -3.81
CA GLY A 30 -9.90 13.00 -4.25
C GLY A 30 -10.61 12.51 -5.51
N MET A 31 -10.44 11.23 -5.87
CA MET A 31 -11.12 10.60 -7.01
C MET A 31 -12.24 9.69 -6.52
N MET A 32 -13.14 9.27 -7.42
CA MET A 32 -14.26 8.39 -7.07
C MET A 32 -14.34 7.18 -8.00
N TRP A 33 -14.60 6.00 -7.44
CA TRP A 33 -14.92 4.79 -8.18
C TRP A 33 -16.44 4.57 -8.21
N TRP A 34 -17.10 5.13 -9.23
CA TRP A 34 -18.57 5.11 -9.34
C TRP A 34 -19.18 3.71 -9.51
N GLN A 35 -18.41 2.75 -10.02
CA GLN A 35 -18.85 1.36 -10.25
C GLN A 35 -18.53 0.44 -9.06
N ARG A 36 -18.14 1.02 -7.92
CA ARG A 36 -17.84 0.28 -6.71
C ARG A 36 -19.06 -0.57 -6.29
N PRO A 37 -18.88 -1.86 -5.96
CA PRO A 37 -19.94 -2.68 -5.40
C PRO A 37 -20.37 -2.22 -4.00
N ASP A 38 -21.65 -2.39 -3.69
CA ASP A 38 -22.20 -2.12 -2.36
C ASP A 38 -21.55 -2.97 -1.27
N ARG A 39 -21.43 -2.41 -0.07
CA ARG A 39 -20.94 -3.16 1.09
C ARG A 39 -22.05 -4.06 1.62
N ALA A 40 -21.74 -5.35 1.77
CA ALA A 40 -22.59 -6.27 2.52
C ALA A 40 -22.45 -6.09 4.04
N TYR A 41 -21.26 -5.67 4.49
CA TYR A 41 -20.91 -5.56 5.91
C TYR A 41 -20.13 -4.27 6.20
N GLU A 42 -20.22 -3.78 7.44
CA GLU A 42 -19.43 -2.64 7.90
C GLU A 42 -17.94 -2.99 8.04
N PRO A 43 -17.02 -2.04 7.77
CA PRO A 43 -15.58 -2.28 7.86
C PRO A 43 -15.13 -2.73 9.26
N GLN A 44 -14.59 -3.95 9.31
CA GLN A 44 -14.02 -4.53 10.53
C GLN A 44 -12.64 -3.94 10.85
N PRO A 45 -12.11 -4.10 12.09
CA PRO A 45 -10.77 -3.64 12.46
C PRO A 45 -9.65 -4.14 11.54
N ALA A 46 -9.80 -5.34 10.96
CA ALA A 46 -8.87 -5.88 9.98
C ALA A 46 -8.82 -5.05 8.69
N HIS A 47 -9.93 -4.47 8.22
CA HIS A 47 -9.96 -3.62 7.03
C HIS A 47 -9.14 -2.36 7.25
N ASN A 48 -9.32 -1.73 8.42
CA ASN A 48 -8.52 -0.57 8.82
C ASN A 48 -7.03 -0.91 8.95
N ALA A 49 -6.70 -2.03 9.59
CA ALA A 49 -5.32 -2.50 9.70
C ALA A 49 -4.69 -2.77 8.33
N LEU A 50 -5.42 -3.41 7.41
CA LEU A 50 -4.95 -3.69 6.07
C LEU A 50 -4.68 -2.39 5.30
N TYR A 51 -5.61 -1.43 5.36
CA TYR A 51 -5.44 -0.13 4.72
C TYR A 51 -4.18 0.59 5.21
N GLU A 52 -3.99 0.72 6.53
CA GLU A 52 -2.83 1.40 7.12
C GLU A 52 -1.50 0.72 6.74
N VAL A 53 -1.45 -0.61 6.84
CA VAL A 53 -0.23 -1.36 6.49
C VAL A 53 0.08 -1.28 5.00
N CYS A 54 -0.94 -1.32 4.14
CA CYS A 54 -0.74 -1.09 2.70
C CYS A 54 -0.23 0.32 2.42
N ARG A 55 -0.73 1.36 3.09
CA ARG A 55 -0.20 2.73 2.96
C ARG A 55 1.26 2.83 3.38
N ILE A 56 1.63 2.21 4.50
CA ILE A 56 3.03 2.15 4.96
C ILE A 56 3.90 1.40 3.93
N PHE A 57 3.38 0.31 3.34
CA PHE A 57 4.08 -0.43 2.30
C PHE A 57 4.26 0.41 1.02
N GLU A 58 3.23 1.14 0.60
CA GLU A 58 3.28 2.05 -0.54
C GLU A 58 4.33 3.15 -0.35
N GLU A 59 4.35 3.80 0.83
CA GLU A 59 5.34 4.85 1.13
C GLU A 59 6.77 4.31 1.08
N ARG A 60 7.00 3.08 1.54
CA ARG A 60 8.33 2.46 1.58
C ARG A 60 8.81 1.92 0.23
N ASN A 61 7.90 1.47 -0.62
CA ASN A 61 8.20 0.81 -1.90
C ASN A 61 7.65 1.60 -3.09
N ALA A 62 7.56 2.93 -2.95
CA ALA A 62 6.91 3.79 -3.92
C ALA A 62 7.57 3.71 -5.31
N GLN A 63 8.89 3.55 -5.35
CA GLN A 63 9.66 3.48 -6.60
C GLN A 63 9.40 2.18 -7.35
N GLU A 64 9.47 1.05 -6.63
CA GLU A 64 9.27 -0.29 -7.15
C GLU A 64 7.82 -0.48 -7.62
N LEU A 65 6.85 -0.04 -6.82
CA LEU A 65 5.44 -0.07 -7.21
C LEU A 65 5.16 0.79 -8.44
N SER A 66 5.73 2.00 -8.49
CA SER A 66 5.60 2.89 -9.66
C SER A 66 6.19 2.26 -10.92
N MET A 67 7.32 1.56 -10.80
CA MET A 67 7.95 0.85 -11.92
C MET A 67 7.05 -0.29 -12.41
N LEU A 68 6.52 -1.12 -11.52
CA LEU A 68 5.63 -2.23 -11.87
C LEU A 68 4.35 -1.73 -12.55
N VAL A 69 3.75 -0.65 -12.04
CA VAL A 69 2.58 -0.03 -12.65
C VAL A 69 2.89 0.52 -14.04
N ARG A 70 4.07 1.14 -14.23
CA ARG A 70 4.52 1.62 -15.55
C ARG A 70 4.75 0.49 -16.54
N ILE A 71 5.35 -0.62 -16.11
CA ILE A 71 5.55 -1.81 -16.95
C ILE A 71 4.20 -2.40 -17.37
N LEU A 72 3.26 -2.50 -16.42
CA LEU A 72 1.93 -3.05 -16.69
C LEU A 72 1.16 -2.20 -17.71
N LEU A 73 1.19 -0.88 -17.54
CA LEU A 73 0.37 0.05 -18.30
C LEU A 73 1.04 0.58 -19.58
N ASN A 74 2.30 0.21 -19.82
CA ASN A 74 3.21 0.74 -20.85
C ASN A 74 3.33 2.28 -20.83
N GLY A 75 4.56 2.79 -20.89
CA GLY A 75 4.83 4.23 -20.89
C GLY A 75 4.34 5.00 -22.13
N ASP A 76 3.85 4.30 -23.16
CA ASP A 76 3.43 4.89 -24.43
C ASP A 76 1.90 4.87 -24.56
N ASP A 77 1.35 6.07 -24.80
CA ASP A 77 -0.07 6.48 -24.81
C ASP A 77 -1.06 5.66 -25.68
N HIS A 78 -0.64 4.54 -26.26
CA HIS A 78 -1.44 3.76 -27.22
C HIS A 78 -1.58 2.27 -26.91
N THR A 79 -0.89 1.72 -25.89
CA THR A 79 -1.15 0.33 -25.47
C THR A 79 -2.19 0.32 -24.35
N GLN A 80 -3.41 -0.11 -24.67
CA GLN A 80 -4.48 -0.25 -23.68
C GLN A 80 -4.07 -1.30 -22.63
N PHE A 81 -4.33 -1.00 -21.37
CA PHE A 81 -4.29 -1.98 -20.28
C PHE A 81 -5.01 -3.27 -20.72
N THR A 82 -4.34 -4.42 -20.58
CA THR A 82 -4.98 -5.72 -20.76
C THR A 82 -5.04 -6.45 -19.44
N TYR A 83 -6.23 -6.97 -19.13
CA TYR A 83 -6.47 -7.76 -17.93
C TYR A 83 -5.50 -8.94 -17.80
N ASN A 84 -5.13 -9.59 -18.91
CA ASN A 84 -4.16 -10.70 -18.93
C ASN A 84 -2.78 -10.30 -18.40
N ARG A 85 -2.30 -9.08 -18.69
CA ARG A 85 -1.02 -8.62 -18.13
C ARG A 85 -1.09 -8.41 -16.62
N TYR A 86 -2.24 -7.97 -16.11
CA TYR A 86 -2.44 -7.85 -14.67
C TYR A 86 -2.35 -9.22 -13.99
N VAL A 87 -3.04 -10.22 -14.57
CA VAL A 87 -2.99 -11.61 -14.14
C VAL A 87 -1.56 -12.15 -14.12
N GLU A 88 -0.78 -11.92 -15.20
CA GLU A 88 0.63 -12.35 -15.27
C GLU A 88 1.49 -11.74 -14.17
N VAL A 89 1.31 -10.45 -13.85
CA VAL A 89 2.07 -9.79 -12.77
C VAL A 89 1.69 -10.36 -11.41
N VAL A 90 0.40 -10.58 -11.15
CA VAL A 90 -0.08 -11.20 -9.90
C VAL A 90 0.46 -12.62 -9.76
N ASP A 91 0.46 -13.41 -10.85
CA ASP A 91 1.03 -14.76 -10.90
C ASP A 91 2.56 -14.75 -10.79
N THR A 92 3.24 -13.67 -11.15
CA THR A 92 4.71 -13.55 -10.97
C THR A 92 5.06 -13.19 -9.52
N MET A 93 4.29 -12.31 -8.88
CA MET A 93 4.41 -12.04 -7.43
C MET A 93 4.15 -13.29 -6.56
N HIS A 94 3.53 -14.29 -7.17
CA HIS A 94 3.20 -15.56 -6.57
C HIS A 94 4.37 -16.57 -6.56
N LYS A 95 5.08 -16.70 -7.67
CA LYS A 95 6.09 -17.74 -7.91
C LYS A 95 7.43 -17.36 -7.27
N ASN A 96 7.66 -17.79 -6.03
CA ASN A 96 9.04 -17.98 -5.57
C ASN A 96 9.61 -19.16 -6.36
N GLN A 97 10.77 -18.99 -7.00
CA GLN A 97 11.37 -19.99 -7.91
C GLN A 97 11.63 -21.36 -7.24
N ASP A 98 11.62 -21.44 -5.90
CA ASP A 98 11.99 -22.62 -5.13
C ASP A 98 10.84 -23.29 -4.34
N GLU A 99 9.60 -22.79 -4.39
CA GLU A 99 8.50 -23.32 -3.57
C GLU A 99 7.30 -23.76 -4.42
N GLY A 100 7.12 -25.07 -4.55
CA GLY A 100 6.06 -25.68 -5.39
C GLY A 100 4.61 -25.48 -4.93
N THR A 101 4.34 -24.73 -3.86
CA THR A 101 2.97 -24.48 -3.37
C THR A 101 2.66 -23.00 -3.20
N VAL A 102 1.39 -22.66 -3.45
CA VAL A 102 0.87 -21.30 -3.50
C VAL A 102 0.93 -20.63 -2.14
N GLN A 103 2.00 -19.96 -1.71
CA GLN A 103 2.05 -19.36 -0.37
C GLN A 103 1.31 -18.00 -0.27
N MET A 104 0.63 -17.73 0.84
CA MET A 104 -0.04 -16.45 1.12
C MET A 104 0.33 -15.88 2.50
N PRO A 105 1.60 -15.47 2.71
CA PRO A 105 1.98 -14.75 3.93
C PRO A 105 1.37 -13.34 3.94
N TYR A 106 1.23 -12.75 5.14
CA TYR A 106 0.68 -11.39 5.30
C TYR A 106 1.41 -10.33 4.45
N GLY A 107 2.73 -10.46 4.27
CA GLY A 107 3.50 -9.54 3.42
C GLY A 107 3.09 -9.60 1.95
N ARG A 108 2.81 -10.81 1.41
CA ARG A 108 2.36 -10.98 0.02
C ARG A 108 0.93 -10.45 -0.16
N LEU A 109 0.05 -10.70 0.82
CA LEU A 109 -1.28 -10.09 0.86
C LEU A 109 -1.18 -8.56 0.76
N VAL A 110 -0.37 -7.93 1.62
CA VAL A 110 -0.18 -6.47 1.63
C VAL A 110 0.39 -5.97 0.30
N ALA A 111 1.42 -6.63 -0.23
CA ALA A 111 2.05 -6.22 -1.49
C ALA A 111 1.08 -6.27 -2.68
N LEU A 112 0.27 -7.34 -2.78
CA LEU A 112 -0.74 -7.48 -3.83
C LEU A 112 -1.85 -6.44 -3.71
N MET A 113 -2.34 -6.20 -2.49
CA MET A 113 -3.35 -5.18 -2.22
C MET A 113 -2.83 -3.78 -2.60
N ALA A 114 -1.63 -3.42 -2.13
CA ALA A 114 -0.99 -2.15 -2.46
C ALA A 114 -0.79 -1.98 -3.96
N PHE A 115 -0.30 -3.02 -4.65
CA PHE A 115 -0.14 -3.03 -6.10
C PHE A 115 -1.48 -2.82 -6.82
N ALA A 116 -2.52 -3.57 -6.46
CA ALA A 116 -3.87 -3.43 -7.01
C ALA A 116 -4.40 -1.99 -6.82
N GLY A 117 -4.15 -1.39 -5.66
CA GLY A 117 -4.48 0.02 -5.37
C GLY A 117 -3.81 0.99 -6.32
N GLN A 118 -2.50 0.85 -6.54
CA GLN A 118 -1.75 1.74 -7.43
C GLN A 118 -2.17 1.60 -8.90
N VAL A 119 -2.41 0.37 -9.37
CA VAL A 119 -2.95 0.14 -10.71
C VAL A 119 -4.34 0.78 -10.84
N SER A 120 -5.20 0.58 -9.85
CA SER A 120 -6.56 1.13 -9.86
C SER A 120 -6.58 2.66 -9.92
N LEU A 121 -5.69 3.32 -9.17
CA LEU A 121 -5.54 4.78 -9.24
C LEU A 121 -5.17 5.25 -10.64
N LYS A 122 -4.22 4.57 -11.29
CA LYS A 122 -3.78 4.95 -12.63
C LYS A 122 -4.86 4.70 -13.67
N LEU A 123 -5.65 3.63 -13.51
CA LEU A 123 -6.80 3.34 -14.36
C LEU A 123 -7.94 4.36 -14.20
N ILE A 124 -8.26 4.78 -12.97
CA ILE A 124 -9.23 5.86 -12.73
C ILE A 124 -8.75 7.17 -13.38
N ARG A 125 -7.46 7.51 -13.23
CA ARG A 125 -6.86 8.70 -13.88
C ARG A 125 -6.94 8.65 -15.41
N ASN A 126 -6.89 7.45 -15.98
CA ASN A 126 -7.00 7.22 -17.42
C ASN A 126 -8.46 6.98 -17.87
N ASN A 127 -9.45 7.24 -17.01
CA ASN A 127 -10.88 7.07 -17.29
C ASN A 127 -11.31 5.63 -17.66
N CYS A 128 -10.68 4.63 -17.02
CA CYS A 128 -10.98 3.20 -17.20
C CYS A 128 -11.56 2.55 -15.93
N PRO A 129 -12.73 2.97 -15.42
CA PRO A 129 -13.29 2.45 -14.17
C PRO A 129 -13.71 0.97 -14.27
N GLN A 130 -14.10 0.49 -15.45
CA GLN A 130 -14.47 -0.92 -15.65
C GLN A 130 -13.29 -1.86 -15.37
N ALA A 131 -12.09 -1.46 -15.80
CA ALA A 131 -10.87 -2.23 -15.55
C ALA A 131 -10.55 -2.34 -14.05
N VAL A 132 -10.92 -1.33 -13.25
CA VAL A 132 -10.80 -1.38 -11.78
C VAL A 132 -11.72 -2.45 -11.20
N THR A 133 -12.96 -2.54 -11.70
CA THR A 133 -13.91 -3.58 -11.29
C THR A 133 -13.39 -4.97 -11.63
N ASP A 134 -12.84 -5.16 -12.83
CA ASP A 134 -12.29 -6.46 -13.24
C ASP A 134 -11.08 -6.86 -12.38
N ILE A 135 -10.19 -5.91 -12.08
CA ILE A 135 -9.08 -6.09 -11.13
C ILE A 135 -9.59 -6.46 -9.74
N ALA A 136 -10.61 -5.76 -9.25
CA ALA A 136 -11.16 -6.00 -7.92
C ALA A 136 -11.71 -7.43 -7.79
N VAL A 137 -12.44 -7.91 -8.81
CA VAL A 137 -12.99 -9.27 -8.84
C VAL A 137 -11.88 -10.31 -8.92
N TYR A 138 -10.89 -10.11 -9.78
CA TYR A 138 -9.78 -11.06 -9.91
C TYR A 138 -8.97 -11.17 -8.63
N THR A 139 -8.55 -10.04 -8.07
CA THR A 139 -7.74 -9.99 -6.85
C THR A 139 -8.50 -10.57 -5.68
N GLY A 140 -9.81 -10.30 -5.56
CA GLY A 140 -10.67 -10.91 -4.54
C GLY A 140 -10.68 -12.44 -4.63
N ARG A 141 -10.97 -12.99 -5.82
CA ARG A 141 -10.98 -14.45 -6.05
C ARG A 141 -9.62 -15.09 -5.84
N TYR A 142 -8.56 -14.42 -6.28
CA TYR A 142 -7.19 -14.90 -6.12
C TYR A 142 -6.82 -14.97 -4.62
N LEU A 143 -7.09 -13.91 -3.87
CA LEU A 143 -6.82 -13.87 -2.43
C LEU A 143 -7.66 -14.89 -1.68
N GLU A 144 -8.94 -15.03 -2.00
CA GLU A 144 -9.81 -16.04 -1.38
C GLU A 144 -9.25 -17.45 -1.54
N ARG A 145 -8.87 -17.83 -2.77
CA ARG A 145 -8.25 -19.14 -3.04
C ARG A 145 -6.96 -19.32 -2.25
N ALA A 146 -6.07 -18.32 -2.27
CA ALA A 146 -4.76 -18.42 -1.65
C ALA A 146 -4.83 -18.45 -0.11
N ILE A 147 -5.74 -17.68 0.48
CA ILE A 147 -6.00 -17.67 1.93
C ILE A 147 -6.54 -19.03 2.38
N ARG A 148 -7.60 -19.54 1.72
CA ARG A 148 -8.21 -20.83 2.09
C ARG A 148 -7.25 -22.01 1.96
N GLN A 149 -6.30 -21.95 1.02
CA GLN A 149 -5.32 -23.02 0.85
C GLN A 149 -4.19 -22.99 1.88
N GLN A 150 -3.74 -21.80 2.30
CA GLN A 150 -2.48 -21.66 3.06
C GLN A 150 -2.66 -21.29 4.51
N TRP A 151 -3.65 -20.47 4.84
CA TRP A 151 -3.83 -20.00 6.20
C TRP A 151 -4.16 -21.12 7.19
N PRO A 152 -4.92 -22.17 6.83
CA PRO A 152 -5.07 -23.34 7.69
C PRO A 152 -3.73 -24.02 7.99
N ILE A 153 -2.88 -24.22 6.97
CA ILE A 153 -1.60 -24.94 7.08
C ILE A 153 -0.59 -24.13 7.89
N ALA A 154 -0.54 -22.82 7.68
CA ALA A 154 0.39 -21.90 8.31
C ALA A 154 -0.12 -21.30 9.63
N ASN A 155 -1.28 -21.74 10.14
CA ASN A 155 -1.95 -21.22 11.33
C ASN A 155 -2.08 -19.68 11.32
N ARG A 156 -2.60 -19.12 10.22
CA ARG A 156 -2.81 -17.68 10.02
C ARG A 156 -4.28 -17.32 10.15
N SER A 157 -4.53 -16.07 10.50
CA SER A 157 -5.87 -15.54 10.77
C SER A 157 -5.87 -14.02 10.60
N TRP A 158 -7.06 -13.44 10.36
CA TRP A 158 -7.21 -11.98 10.33
C TRP A 158 -6.92 -11.33 11.68
N THR A 159 -7.25 -12.03 12.77
CA THR A 159 -6.90 -11.62 14.13
C THR A 159 -5.39 -11.54 14.32
N GLY A 160 -4.64 -12.55 13.85
CA GLY A 160 -3.18 -12.55 13.86
C GLY A 160 -2.60 -11.45 12.97
N PHE A 161 -3.21 -11.20 11.81
CA PHE A 161 -2.85 -10.07 10.95
C PHE A 161 -3.01 -8.72 11.65
N VAL A 162 -4.13 -8.48 12.35
CA VAL A 162 -4.38 -7.24 13.10
C VAL A 162 -3.34 -7.03 14.19
N GLN A 163 -2.98 -8.08 14.94
CA GLN A 163 -1.94 -8.02 15.96
C GLN A 163 -0.58 -7.62 15.37
N MET A 164 -0.16 -8.28 14.28
CA MET A 164 1.07 -7.93 13.57
C MET A 164 1.02 -6.48 13.05
N SER A 165 -0.11 -6.08 12.47
CA SER A 165 -0.31 -4.75 11.88
C SER A 165 -0.15 -3.64 12.91
N ARG A 166 -0.68 -3.82 14.13
CA ARG A 166 -0.50 -2.86 15.24
C ARG A 166 0.97 -2.59 15.53
N VAL A 167 1.81 -3.62 15.54
CA VAL A 167 3.26 -3.48 15.77
C VAL A 167 3.93 -2.72 14.63
N ILE A 168 3.56 -3.02 13.38
CA ILE A 168 4.09 -2.34 12.19
C ILE A 168 3.72 -0.86 12.19
N ILE A 169 2.45 -0.55 12.44
CA ILE A 169 1.92 0.82 12.50
C ILE A 169 2.60 1.60 13.62
N GLN A 170 2.67 1.04 14.82
CA GLN A 170 3.31 1.71 15.96
C GLN A 170 4.79 2.01 15.68
N ARG A 171 5.52 1.04 15.11
CA ARG A 171 6.93 1.24 14.71
C ARG A 171 7.05 2.33 13.64
N HIS A 172 6.14 2.37 12.68
CA HIS A 172 6.14 3.39 11.64
C HIS A 172 5.88 4.79 12.23
N ILE A 173 4.91 4.96 13.13
CA ILE A 173 4.62 6.23 13.81
C ILE A 173 5.86 6.73 14.55
N VAL A 174 6.47 5.87 15.37
CA VAL A 174 7.68 6.22 16.15
C VAL A 174 8.85 6.60 15.24
N ASN A 175 9.06 5.87 14.15
CA ASN A 175 10.13 6.20 13.20
C ASN A 175 9.89 7.54 12.51
N ARG A 176 8.65 7.82 12.08
CA ARG A 176 8.27 9.09 11.44
C ARG A 176 8.44 10.28 12.38
N GLU A 177 8.12 10.11 13.66
CA GLU A 177 8.38 11.13 14.68
C GLU A 177 9.87 11.38 14.87
N ARG A 178 10.69 10.33 14.93
CA ARG A 178 12.16 10.45 15.02
C ARG A 178 12.73 11.18 13.81
N GLU A 179 12.28 10.85 12.61
CA GLU A 179 12.68 11.52 11.37
C GLU A 179 12.30 13.01 11.38
N ARG A 180 11.08 13.36 11.77
CA ARG A 180 10.65 14.76 11.91
C ARG A 180 11.49 15.54 12.91
N VAL A 181 11.84 14.93 14.05
CA VAL A 181 12.70 15.55 15.06
C VAL A 181 14.12 15.73 14.50
N ALA A 182 14.65 14.73 13.79
CA ALA A 182 15.95 14.82 13.14
C ALA A 182 16.00 15.89 12.03
N GLU A 183 14.96 16.01 11.22
CA GLU A 183 14.81 17.04 10.19
C GLU A 183 14.74 18.45 10.80
N LYS A 184 13.92 18.65 11.84
CA LYS A 184 13.88 19.92 12.57
C LYS A 184 15.24 20.29 13.16
N ARG A 185 15.97 19.33 13.74
CA ARG A 185 17.34 19.54 14.23
C ARG A 185 18.30 19.92 13.10
N ARG A 186 18.23 19.24 11.94
CA ARG A 186 19.03 19.59 10.76
C ARG A 186 18.70 21.00 10.27
N GLN A 187 17.43 21.36 10.15
CA GLN A 187 17.01 22.71 9.74
C GLN A 187 17.50 23.79 10.71
N LEU A 188 17.42 23.55 12.02
CA LEU A 188 17.97 24.46 13.02
C LEU A 188 19.50 24.59 12.92
N LEU A 189 20.22 23.48 12.71
CA LEU A 189 21.67 23.51 12.52
C LEU A 189 22.06 24.27 11.24
N PHE A 190 21.39 24.04 10.12
CA PHE A 190 21.62 24.79 8.88
C PHE A 190 21.29 26.28 9.05
N GLY A 191 20.19 26.60 9.72
CA GLY A 191 19.80 27.98 10.03
C GLY A 191 20.82 28.68 10.93
N ALA A 192 21.30 28.02 11.98
CA ALA A 192 22.32 28.55 12.88
C ALA A 192 23.66 28.78 12.16
N THR A 193 24.07 27.84 11.30
CA THR A 193 25.31 27.96 10.52
C THR A 193 25.25 29.15 9.54
N ALA A 194 24.12 29.33 8.86
CA ALA A 194 23.90 30.46 7.96
C ALA A 194 23.94 31.81 8.71
N LEU A 195 23.35 31.88 9.91
CA LEU A 195 23.35 33.07 10.76
C LEU A 195 24.77 33.43 11.24
N CYS A 196 25.56 32.45 11.68
CA CYS A 196 26.95 32.64 12.07
C CYS A 196 27.82 33.13 10.90
N ALA A 197 27.61 32.59 9.69
CA ALA A 197 28.33 33.03 8.50
C ALA A 197 28.00 34.48 8.12
N ALA A 198 26.71 34.87 8.17
CA ALA A 198 26.28 36.24 7.89
C ALA A 198 26.85 37.26 8.89
N LEU A 199 26.85 36.92 10.18
CA LEU A 199 27.46 37.75 11.22
C LEU A 199 28.98 37.88 11.05
N GLY A 200 29.66 36.79 10.67
CA GLY A 200 31.11 36.81 10.37
C GLY A 200 31.46 37.74 9.21
N VAL A 201 30.68 37.71 8.12
CA VAL A 201 30.85 38.63 6.98
C VAL A 201 30.55 40.07 7.39
N GLY A 202 29.49 40.31 8.18
CA GLY A 202 29.14 41.64 8.65
C GLY A 202 30.21 42.27 9.55
N ILE A 203 30.79 41.50 10.47
CA ILE A 203 31.89 41.94 11.35
C ILE A 203 33.16 42.21 10.54
N TYR A 204 33.47 41.36 9.55
CA TYR A 204 34.63 41.54 8.68
C TYR A 204 34.49 42.80 7.81
N ALA A 205 33.31 43.03 7.22
CA ALA A 205 33.02 44.23 6.45
C ALA A 205 33.10 45.51 7.31
N TRP A 206 32.56 45.49 8.53
CA TRP A 206 32.62 46.64 9.43
C TRP A 206 34.06 47.02 9.80
N LYS A 207 34.91 46.04 10.08
CA LYS A 207 36.35 46.27 10.35
C LYS A 207 37.16 46.78 9.15
N PHE A 208 36.67 46.60 7.92
CA PHE A 208 37.36 47.05 6.71
C PHE A 208 36.97 48.49 6.30
N PHE A 209 35.81 48.96 6.76
CA PHE A 209 35.27 50.29 6.44
C PHE A 209 35.41 51.32 7.58
N THR A 210 36.05 50.95 8.70
CA THR A 210 36.35 51.83 9.84
C THR A 210 37.86 51.90 10.02
#